data_AF-A0A4R2BVQ4-F1
#
_entry.id   AF-A0A4R2BVQ4-F1
#
_cell.length_a   1.000
_cell.length_b   1.000
_cell.length_c   1.000
_cell.angle_alpha   90.00
_cell.angle_beta   90.00
_cell.angle_gamma   90.00
#
_symmetry.space_group_name_H-M   'P 1'
#
loop_
_entity.id
_entity.type
_entity.pdbx_description
1 polymer ?
#
loop_
_entity_poly.entity_id
_entity_poly.type
_entity_poly.pdbx_seq_one_letter_code
_entity_poly.pdbx_strand_id
1 'polypeptide(L)'
;MCNDYRLMVELASVIEEFEHLKIKIRFPEGRPNIEAREDIRITDTAPIVRTVESERGVGELVQRRWSWPGPSKKPVYNFRSEGREFASNRALILSDGFYE
;
A
#
# COMPACT_ATOMS: atom_id res chain seq x y z
N MET A 1 11.31 -2.62 13.68
CA MET A 1 9.87 -2.91 13.36
C MET A 1 9.30 -1.63 12.74
N CYS A 2 9.08 -1.63 11.43
CA CYS A 2 8.80 -0.39 10.69
C CYS A 2 7.45 0.24 11.09
N ASN A 3 7.46 1.51 11.48
CA ASN A 3 6.29 2.33 11.81
C ASN A 3 6.32 3.72 11.15
N ASP A 4 7.29 3.93 10.26
CA ASP A 4 7.51 5.14 9.49
C ASP A 4 8.13 4.76 8.13
N TYR A 5 7.58 5.29 7.05
CA TYR A 5 8.14 5.12 5.72
C TYR A 5 7.96 6.38 4.88
N ARG A 6 8.65 6.39 3.73
CA ARG A 6 8.54 7.46 2.75
C ARG A 6 8.11 6.96 1.38
N LEU A 7 7.51 7.89 0.64
CA LEU A 7 7.14 7.76 -0.75
C LEU A 7 7.39 9.12 -1.43
N MET A 8 8.60 9.28 -1.96
CA MET A 8 9.07 10.47 -2.66
C MET A 8 8.96 10.33 -4.18
N VAL A 9 8.99 9.10 -4.69
CA VAL A 9 8.80 8.82 -6.12
C VAL A 9 7.41 9.24 -6.57
N GLU A 10 7.33 9.88 -7.73
CA GLU A 10 6.07 10.27 -8.34
C GLU A 10 5.20 9.04 -8.65
N LEU A 11 3.91 9.14 -8.33
CA LEU A 11 2.98 8.04 -8.56
C LEU A 11 2.90 7.62 -10.03
N ALA A 12 3.12 8.56 -10.96
CA ALA A 12 3.18 8.29 -12.39
C ALA A 12 4.27 7.26 -12.72
N SER A 13 5.48 7.45 -12.20
CA SER A 13 6.59 6.49 -12.38
C SER A 13 6.28 5.12 -11.78
N VAL A 14 5.60 5.08 -10.62
CA VAL A 14 5.17 3.81 -10.03
C VAL A 14 4.16 3.08 -10.93
N ILE A 15 3.23 3.82 -11.55
CA ILE A 15 2.23 3.25 -12.47
C ILE A 15 2.92 2.71 -13.73
N GLU A 16 3.90 3.44 -14.28
CA GLU A 16 4.70 2.99 -15.43
C GLU A 16 5.39 1.64 -15.14
N GLU A 17 5.97 1.47 -13.95
CA GLU A 17 6.57 0.18 -13.56
C GLU A 17 5.55 -0.96 -13.52
N PHE A 18 4.32 -0.72 -13.07
CA PHE A 18 3.25 -1.72 -13.15
C PHE A 18 2.89 -2.07 -14.60
N GLU A 19 2.85 -1.09 -15.49
CA GLU A 19 2.59 -1.31 -16.91
C GLU A 19 3.69 -2.17 -17.56
N HIS A 20 4.96 -1.94 -17.21
CA HIS A 20 6.10 -2.76 -17.66
C HIS A 20 5.96 -4.22 -17.22
N LEU A 21 5.39 -4.45 -16.04
CA LEU A 21 5.04 -5.78 -15.52
C LEU A 21 3.74 -6.36 -16.11
N LYS A 22 3.10 -5.66 -17.06
CA LYS A 22 1.80 -6.00 -17.65
C LYS A 22 0.67 -6.07 -16.62
N ILE A 23 0.77 -5.24 -15.57
CA ILE A 23 -0.24 -5.10 -14.54
C ILE A 23 -1.00 -3.79 -14.80
N LYS A 24 -2.30 -3.89 -15.12
CA LYS A 24 -3.15 -2.72 -15.32
C LYS A 24 -3.59 -2.15 -13.98
N ILE A 25 -3.32 -0.87 -13.72
CA ILE A 25 -3.78 -0.17 -12.52
C ILE A 25 -5.08 0.59 -12.80
N ARG A 26 -6.10 0.34 -11.97
CA ARG A 26 -7.39 1.05 -11.95
C ARG A 26 -7.43 2.04 -10.78
N PHE A 27 -8.22 3.09 -10.96
CA PHE A 27 -8.37 4.18 -10.00
C PHE A 27 -9.85 4.34 -9.61
N PRO A 28 -10.43 3.39 -8.87
CA PRO A 28 -11.86 3.41 -8.54
C PRO A 28 -12.25 4.61 -7.65
N GLU A 29 -11.29 5.17 -6.92
CA GLU A 29 -11.45 6.34 -6.04
C GLU A 29 -11.01 7.65 -6.72
N GLY A 30 -10.81 7.62 -8.05
CA GLY A 30 -10.16 8.69 -8.81
C GLY A 30 -8.63 8.59 -8.78
N ARG A 31 -7.95 9.26 -9.72
CA ARG A 31 -6.50 9.32 -9.74
C ARG A 31 -6.03 10.22 -8.60
N PRO A 32 -5.32 9.69 -7.59
CA PRO A 32 -4.93 10.52 -6.47
C PRO A 32 -3.77 11.43 -6.89
N ASN A 33 -3.85 12.70 -6.51
CA ASN A 33 -2.73 13.62 -6.56
C ASN A 33 -1.94 13.49 -5.25
N ILE A 34 -0.86 12.72 -5.27
CA ILE A 34 -0.08 12.40 -4.07
C ILE A 34 1.22 13.17 -4.15
N GLU A 35 1.41 14.06 -3.20
CA GLU A 35 2.68 14.76 -3.02
C GLU A 35 3.74 13.80 -2.47
N ALA A 36 5.01 14.09 -2.74
CA ALA A 36 6.13 13.39 -2.13
C ALA A 36 6.06 13.52 -0.61
N ARG A 37 6.20 12.40 0.10
CA ARG A 37 6.07 12.34 1.57
C ARG A 37 7.25 11.61 2.19
N GLU A 38 8.01 12.34 3.00
CA GLU A 38 9.19 11.82 3.72
C GLU A 38 8.84 11.09 5.01
N ASP A 39 7.65 11.34 5.56
CA ASP A 39 7.21 10.84 6.86
C ASP A 39 5.73 10.41 6.76
N ILE A 40 5.52 9.11 6.54
CA ILE A 40 4.20 8.47 6.55
C ILE A 40 4.12 7.62 7.80
N ARG A 41 3.28 8.01 8.76
CA ARG A 41 3.12 7.31 10.05
C ARG A 41 1.98 6.30 9.99
N ILE A 42 1.98 5.33 10.93
CA ILE A 42 0.97 4.26 11.04
C ILE A 42 -0.50 4.74 11.12
N THR A 43 -0.74 6.00 11.46
CA THR A 43 -2.10 6.55 11.51
C THR A 43 -2.54 7.22 10.23
N ASP A 44 -1.62 7.42 9.28
CA ASP A 44 -1.85 8.20 8.08
C ASP A 44 -2.48 7.36 6.98
N THR A 45 -3.18 8.05 6.08
CA THR A 45 -3.66 7.46 4.82
C THR A 45 -2.56 7.53 3.78
N ALA A 46 -2.37 6.45 3.02
CA ALA A 46 -1.39 6.37 1.97
C ALA A 46 -1.87 5.45 0.82
N PRO A 47 -1.29 5.58 -0.38
CA PRO A 47 -1.68 4.76 -1.52
C PRO A 47 -1.21 3.32 -1.33
N ILE A 48 -2.10 2.39 -1.63
CA ILE A 48 -1.80 0.96 -1.72
C ILE A 48 -2.32 0.43 -3.06
N VAL A 49 -1.70 -0.66 -3.53
CA VAL A 49 -2.23 -1.43 -4.66
C VAL A 49 -2.82 -2.74 -4.13
N ARG A 50 -4.11 -2.95 -4.34
CA ARG A 50 -4.79 -4.21 -4.00
C ARG A 50 -5.17 -5.00 -5.26
N THR A 51 -5.29 -6.31 -5.12
CA THR A 51 -5.76 -7.17 -6.21
C THR A 51 -7.24 -6.94 -6.50
N VAL A 52 -7.63 -7.09 -7.76
CA VAL A 52 -9.04 -7.20 -8.16
C VAL A 52 -9.44 -8.68 -8.14
N GLU A 53 -10.55 -9.01 -7.47
CA GLU A 53 -11.05 -10.38 -7.43
C GLU A 53 -11.36 -10.89 -8.85
N SER A 54 -10.97 -12.14 -9.12
CA SER A 54 -11.20 -12.81 -10.41
C SER A 54 -10.51 -12.20 -11.63
N GLU A 55 -9.65 -11.17 -11.47
CA GLU A 55 -8.91 -10.54 -12.56
C GLU A 55 -7.39 -10.58 -12.33
N ARG A 56 -6.71 -11.48 -13.02
CA ARG A 56 -5.23 -11.56 -12.97
C ARG A 56 -4.61 -10.43 -13.79
N GLY A 57 -3.51 -9.85 -13.28
CA GLY A 57 -2.80 -8.76 -13.96
C GLY A 57 -3.53 -7.42 -13.85
N VAL A 58 -4.45 -7.28 -12.90
CA VAL A 58 -5.16 -6.03 -12.62
C VAL A 58 -5.04 -5.70 -11.15
N GLY A 59 -4.63 -4.47 -10.85
CA GLY A 59 -4.59 -3.90 -9.51
C GLY A 59 -5.49 -2.67 -9.41
N GLU A 60 -5.95 -2.38 -8.21
CA GLU A 60 -6.60 -1.12 -7.86
C GLU A 60 -5.69 -0.31 -6.96
N LEU A 61 -5.45 0.95 -7.34
CA LEU A 61 -4.78 1.92 -6.50
C LEU A 61 -5.84 2.66 -5.69
N VAL A 62 -5.74 2.53 -4.37
CA VAL A 62 -6.70 3.09 -3.40
C VAL A 62 -5.96 3.71 -2.22
N GLN A 63 -6.62 4.61 -1.51
CA GLN A 63 -6.07 5.30 -0.35
C GLN A 63 -6.52 4.62 0.94
N ARG A 64 -5.60 4.09 1.76
CA ARG A 64 -5.95 3.42 3.02
C ARG A 64 -5.09 3.88 4.17
N ARG A 65 -5.69 3.91 5.37
CA ARG A 65 -4.98 4.14 6.62
C ARG A 65 -3.97 3.02 6.87
N TRP A 66 -2.74 3.37 7.26
CA TRP A 66 -1.67 2.41 7.58
C TRP A 66 -1.80 1.77 8.98
N SER A 67 -3.02 1.42 9.36
CA SER A 67 -3.32 0.59 10.52
C SER A 67 -4.81 0.28 10.58
N TRP A 68 -5.17 -0.72 11.37
CA TRP A 68 -6.55 -0.97 11.78
C TRP A 68 -6.63 -1.14 13.30
N PRO A 69 -7.81 -0.91 13.91
CA PRO A 69 -7.98 -1.12 15.34
C PRO A 69 -7.86 -2.61 15.67
N GLY A 70 -6.91 -2.96 16.54
CA GLY A 70 -6.82 -4.31 17.10
C GLY A 70 -7.89 -4.59 18.15
N PRO A 71 -7.93 -5.81 18.71
CA PRO A 71 -8.88 -6.20 19.75
C PRO A 71 -8.87 -5.28 20.99
N SER A 72 -7.72 -4.68 21.30
CA SER A 72 -7.53 -3.72 22.41
C SER A 72 -7.69 -2.25 21.99
N LYS A 73 -8.24 -1.97 20.80
CA LYS A 73 -8.31 -0.66 20.15
C LYS A 73 -6.96 0.00 19.80
N LYS A 74 -5.83 -0.62 20.16
CA LYS A 74 -4.51 -0.17 19.74
C LYS A 74 -4.31 -0.43 18.24
N PRO A 75 -3.60 0.46 17.51
CA PRO A 75 -3.29 0.24 16.11
C PRO A 75 -2.50 -1.05 15.89
N VAL A 76 -2.93 -1.86 14.93
CA VAL A 76 -2.14 -2.96 14.37
C VAL A 76 -1.65 -2.51 13.01
N TYR A 77 -0.34 -2.59 12.81
CA TYR A 77 0.34 -2.02 11.64
C TYR A 77 1.40 -2.97 11.04
N ASN A 78 1.76 -4.05 11.75
CA ASN A 78 2.65 -5.10 11.27
C ASN A 78 2.13 -6.49 11.61
N PHE A 79 2.37 -7.45 10.73
CA PHE A 79 2.17 -8.87 10.98
C PHE A 79 3.51 -9.62 10.89
N ARG A 80 3.80 -10.47 11.88
CA ARG A 80 4.88 -11.46 11.77
C ARG A 80 4.44 -12.60 10.86
N SER A 81 5.28 -12.91 9.86
CA SER A 81 5.05 -13.98 8.88
C SER A 81 5.48 -15.36 9.36
N GLU A 82 6.36 -15.45 10.36
CA GLU A 82 6.91 -16.71 10.86
C GLU A 82 5.81 -17.73 11.23
N GLY A 83 5.81 -18.88 10.56
CA GLY A 83 4.84 -19.95 10.76
C GLY A 83 3.40 -19.62 10.34
N ARG A 84 3.18 -18.58 9.52
CA ARG A 84 1.84 -18.09 9.18
C ARG A 84 1.70 -17.81 7.68
N GLU A 85 0.47 -17.98 7.19
CA GLU A 85 0.09 -17.66 5.81
C GLU A 85 -1.01 -16.58 5.81
N PHE A 86 -0.94 -15.65 4.86
CA PHE A 86 -1.92 -14.58 4.66
C PHE A 86 -2.57 -14.71 3.26
N ALA A 87 -3.61 -15.54 3.17
CA ALA A 87 -4.20 -15.92 1.89
C ALA A 87 -5.18 -14.89 1.29
N SER A 88 -5.73 -13.97 2.10
CA SER A 88 -6.77 -13.02 1.69
C SER A 88 -6.41 -11.56 1.99
N ASN A 89 -7.13 -10.64 1.35
CA ASN A 89 -7.00 -9.18 1.56
C ASN A 89 -5.56 -8.66 1.45
N ARG A 90 -4.74 -9.27 0.58
CA ARG A 90 -3.37 -8.84 0.35
C ARG A 90 -3.36 -7.54 -0.45
N ALA A 91 -2.44 -6.67 -0.08
CA ALA A 91 -2.14 -5.43 -0.79
C ALA A 91 -0.65 -5.15 -0.75
N LEU A 92 -0.18 -4.34 -1.69
CA LEU A 92 1.17 -3.80 -1.74
C LEU A 92 1.17 -2.39 -1.16
N ILE A 93 2.02 -2.15 -0.17
CA ILE A 93 2.35 -0.79 0.29
C ILE A 93 3.38 -0.21 -0.67
N LEU A 94 3.10 0.96 -1.24
CA LEU A 94 4.04 1.67 -2.11
C LEU A 94 5.02 2.46 -1.23
N SER A 95 6.32 2.23 -1.39
CA SER A 95 7.37 2.90 -0.63
C SER A 95 8.69 2.84 -1.40
N ASP A 96 9.51 3.88 -1.23
CA ASP A 96 10.91 3.93 -1.72
C ASP A 96 11.94 3.89 -0.57
N GLY A 97 11.49 3.71 0.67
CA GLY A 97 12.34 3.64 1.84
C GLY A 97 11.52 3.63 3.13
N PHE A 98 12.09 3.04 4.18
CA PHE A 98 11.52 3.03 5.53
C PHE A 98 12.57 3.37 6.58
N TYR A 99 12.10 3.74 7.77
CA TYR A 99 12.95 4.05 8.92
C TYR A 99 12.82 2.98 10.01
N GLU A 100 13.91 2.73 10.74
CA GLU A 100 13.98 1.73 11.82
C GLU A 100 14.72 2.25 13.05
#